data_AF-A0A6C7H0Z7-F1
#
_entry.id   AF-A0A6C7H0Z7-F1
#
_cell.length_a   1.000
_cell.length_b   1.000
_cell.length_c   1.000
_cell.angle_alpha   90.00
_cell.angle_beta   90.00
_cell.angle_gamma   90.00
#
_symmetry.space_group_name_H-M   'P 1'
#
loop_
_entity.id
_entity.type
_entity.pdbx_description
1 polymer ?
#
loop_
_entity_poly.entity_id
_entity_poly.type
_entity_poly.pdbx_seq_one_letter_code
_entity_poly.pdbx_strand_id
1 'polypeptide(L)'
;MNPVYFSIRTIKATLSTLVHEMVHQWQFHFGEPGRRGYHNKQWAARMERVGLMPSDTGEPGGRKVGQSMTHYIIAGGPFDMACDELLTGHFRLSWMDRFPPYQPKPGAVLSPTGKGYIDDEEDDSEHEQEVEEGRDPVELDDEIIEAMRFVTPPPEAPVNKTNREKYSCPVCHINLWGKPGIVVYCGGEHCNKAALVVLK
;
A
#
# COMPACT_ATOMS: atom_id res chain seq x y z
N MET A 1 -9.45 2.88 5.95
CA MET A 1 -8.12 3.41 6.30
C MET A 1 -7.37 2.36 7.11
N ASN A 2 -6.16 1.99 6.69
CA ASN A 2 -5.36 0.96 7.36
C ASN A 2 -4.32 1.59 8.31
N PRO A 3 -4.42 1.38 9.64
CA PRO A 3 -3.52 1.99 10.63
C PRO A 3 -2.07 1.53 10.54
N VAL A 4 -1.79 0.42 9.83
CA VAL A 4 -0.44 -0.11 9.56
C VAL A 4 0.46 0.90 8.83
N TYR A 5 -0.13 1.86 8.12
CA TYR A 5 0.63 2.89 7.40
C TYR A 5 0.76 4.23 8.14
N PHE A 6 0.10 4.41 9.30
CA PHE A 6 0.03 5.72 9.95
C PHE A 6 1.35 6.17 10.57
N SER A 7 2.24 5.23 10.90
CA SER A 7 3.58 5.50 11.45
C SER A 7 4.65 5.77 10.39
N ILE A 8 4.33 5.57 9.11
CA ILE A 8 5.28 5.63 8.00
C ILE A 8 4.82 6.57 6.86
N ARG A 9 3.78 7.35 7.13
CA ARG A 9 3.22 8.38 6.24
C ARG A 9 2.89 9.61 7.08
N THR A 10 3.01 10.81 6.51
CA THR A 10 2.57 12.02 7.21
C THR A 10 1.06 11.98 7.45
N ILE A 11 0.59 12.77 8.43
CA ILE A 11 -0.85 12.92 8.68
C ILE A 11 -1.54 13.45 7.42
N LYS A 12 -0.94 14.43 6.73
CA LYS A 12 -1.45 14.97 5.48
C LYS A 12 -1.57 13.90 4.39
N ALA A 13 -0.56 13.06 4.19
CA ALA A 13 -0.63 11.96 3.23
C ALA A 13 -1.73 10.95 3.60
N THR A 14 -1.85 10.62 4.89
CA THR A 14 -2.91 9.73 5.41
C THR A 14 -4.31 10.30 5.16
N LEU A 15 -4.53 11.57 5.50
CA LEU A 15 -5.80 12.25 5.29
C LEU A 15 -6.14 12.41 3.80
N SER A 16 -5.14 12.51 2.92
CA SER A 16 -5.40 12.53 1.46
C SER A 16 -6.01 11.23 0.96
N THR A 17 -5.58 10.07 1.49
CA THR A 17 -6.20 8.77 1.20
C THR A 17 -7.61 8.70 1.78
N LEU A 18 -7.88 9.27 2.96
CA LEU A 18 -9.24 9.37 3.48
C LEU A 18 -10.15 10.16 2.52
N VAL A 19 -9.68 11.30 2.00
CA VAL A 19 -10.45 12.13 1.07
C VAL A 19 -10.65 11.42 -0.28
N HIS A 20 -9.68 10.64 -0.76
CA HIS A 20 -9.85 9.76 -1.92
C HIS A 20 -11.06 8.81 -1.73
N GLU A 21 -11.13 8.12 -0.59
CA GLU A 21 -12.26 7.24 -0.27
C GLU A 21 -13.59 8.03 -0.14
N MET A 22 -13.55 9.25 0.41
CA MET A 22 -14.72 10.12 0.45
C MET A 22 -15.20 10.53 -0.96
N VAL A 23 -14.31 10.64 -1.95
CA VAL A 23 -14.69 10.87 -3.34
C VAL A 23 -15.41 9.66 -3.94
N HIS A 24 -14.99 8.43 -3.61
CA HIS A 24 -15.76 7.24 -3.97
C HIS A 24 -17.16 7.25 -3.35
N GLN A 25 -17.28 7.55 -2.06
CA GLN A 25 -18.57 7.63 -1.37
C GLN A 25 -19.47 8.73 -1.98
N TRP A 26 -18.88 9.89 -2.28
CA TRP A 26 -19.60 10.97 -2.97
C TRP A 26 -20.11 10.52 -4.34
N GLN A 27 -19.29 9.84 -5.14
CA GLN A 27 -19.70 9.36 -6.46
C GLN A 27 -20.81 8.32 -6.35
N PHE A 28 -20.73 7.43 -5.35
CA PHE A 28 -21.78 6.44 -5.11
C PHE A 28 -23.14 7.10 -4.79
N HIS A 29 -23.14 8.18 -4.02
CA HIS A 29 -24.37 8.85 -3.59
C HIS A 29 -24.92 9.86 -4.61
N PHE A 30 -24.06 10.57 -5.33
CA PHE A 30 -24.44 11.75 -6.12
C PHE A 30 -23.96 11.70 -7.57
N GLY A 31 -23.23 10.67 -7.95
CA GLY A 31 -22.60 10.53 -9.25
C GLY A 31 -23.07 9.29 -10.02
N GLU A 32 -22.26 8.94 -11.00
CA GLU A 32 -22.45 7.80 -11.89
C GLU A 32 -21.17 6.96 -11.82
N PRO A 33 -21.06 6.04 -10.84
CA PRO A 33 -19.93 5.12 -10.77
C PRO A 33 -19.90 4.23 -12.02
N GLY A 34 -18.68 3.94 -12.49
CA GLY A 34 -18.48 3.03 -13.61
C GLY A 34 -18.56 1.56 -13.21
N ARG A 35 -17.89 0.69 -13.97
CA ARG A 35 -17.70 -0.72 -13.54
C ARG A 35 -17.00 -0.74 -12.18
N ARG A 36 -17.26 -1.78 -11.38
CA ARG A 36 -16.59 -2.00 -10.09
C ARG A 36 -15.07 -1.81 -10.21
N GLY A 37 -14.50 -0.99 -9.32
CA GLY A 37 -13.07 -0.69 -9.28
C GLY A 37 -12.55 0.28 -10.35
N TYR A 38 -13.33 0.66 -11.37
CA TYR A 38 -12.85 1.61 -12.38
C TYR A 38 -13.09 3.05 -11.97
N HIS A 39 -11.99 3.80 -11.93
CA HIS A 39 -11.95 5.23 -11.65
C HIS A 39 -12.20 5.98 -12.96
N ASN A 40 -13.45 6.41 -13.15
CA ASN A 40 -13.87 7.07 -14.37
C ASN A 40 -13.58 8.59 -14.36
N LYS A 41 -13.93 9.28 -15.45
CA LYS A 41 -13.70 10.73 -15.59
C LYS A 41 -14.44 11.58 -14.55
N GLN A 42 -15.61 11.15 -14.07
CA GLN A 42 -16.37 11.89 -13.06
C GLN A 42 -15.69 11.81 -11.70
N TRP A 43 -15.20 10.62 -11.32
CA TRP A 43 -14.37 10.46 -10.13
C TRP A 43 -13.11 11.31 -10.23
N ALA A 44 -12.41 11.26 -11.37
CA ALA A 44 -11.18 12.02 -11.58
C ALA A 44 -11.40 13.54 -11.47
N ALA A 45 -12.48 14.04 -12.08
CA ALA A 45 -12.86 15.45 -11.98
C ALA A 45 -13.19 15.86 -10.54
N ARG A 46 -13.78 14.96 -9.74
CA ARG A 46 -14.06 15.25 -8.33
C ARG A 46 -12.79 15.27 -7.49
N MET A 47 -11.87 14.34 -7.70
CA MET A 47 -10.54 14.33 -7.08
C MET A 47 -9.82 15.67 -7.32
N GLU A 48 -9.71 16.09 -8.59
CA GLU A 48 -9.06 17.35 -8.95
C GLU A 48 -9.74 18.55 -8.27
N ARG A 49 -11.07 18.55 -8.23
CA ARG A 49 -11.86 19.61 -7.57
C ARG A 49 -11.60 19.71 -6.08
N VAL A 50 -11.34 18.59 -5.39
CA VAL A 50 -11.01 18.61 -3.95
C VAL A 50 -9.52 18.86 -3.70
N GLY A 51 -8.69 19.02 -4.73
CA GLY A 51 -7.26 19.30 -4.58
C GLY A 51 -6.36 18.06 -4.58
N LEU A 52 -6.86 16.92 -5.04
CA LEU A 52 -6.09 15.69 -5.22
C LEU A 52 -5.99 15.36 -6.71
N MET A 53 -4.79 15.29 -7.27
CA MET A 53 -4.63 14.96 -8.69
C MET A 53 -4.57 13.44 -8.88
N PRO A 54 -5.53 12.82 -9.58
CA PRO A 54 -5.43 11.41 -9.93
C PRO A 54 -4.20 11.09 -10.77
N SER A 55 -3.55 9.98 -10.47
CA SER A 55 -2.43 9.46 -11.25
C SER A 55 -2.35 7.94 -11.09
N ASP A 56 -2.11 7.19 -12.17
CA ASP A 56 -1.86 5.76 -12.09
C ASP A 56 -0.43 5.44 -11.58
N THR A 57 0.50 6.39 -11.73
CA THR A 57 1.85 6.30 -11.19
C THR A 57 2.01 6.97 -9.82
N GLY A 58 1.04 7.79 -9.41
CA GLY A 58 1.16 8.64 -8.22
C GLY A 58 2.00 9.89 -8.44
N GLU A 59 2.50 10.11 -9.66
CA GLU A 59 3.34 11.24 -10.04
C GLU A 59 2.72 12.07 -11.18
N PRO A 60 3.18 13.31 -11.41
CA PRO A 60 2.78 14.11 -12.57
C PRO A 60 3.00 13.37 -13.90
N GLY A 61 2.06 13.52 -14.83
CA GLY A 61 2.11 12.88 -16.16
C GLY A 61 1.47 11.49 -16.23
N GLY A 62 1.10 10.89 -15.09
CA GLY A 62 0.30 9.67 -15.06
C GLY A 62 -1.10 9.84 -15.67
N ARG A 63 -1.72 8.73 -16.04
CA ARG A 63 -3.13 8.71 -16.47
C ARG A 63 -4.02 9.12 -15.30
N LYS A 64 -5.18 9.70 -15.60
CA LYS A 64 -6.13 10.19 -14.59
C LYS A 64 -7.31 9.25 -14.32
N VAL A 65 -7.44 8.18 -15.11
CA VAL A 65 -8.53 7.20 -15.05
C VAL A 65 -7.97 5.80 -15.29
N GLY A 66 -8.61 4.78 -14.71
CA GLY A 66 -8.08 3.42 -14.78
C GLY A 66 -8.65 2.51 -13.70
N GLN A 67 -8.14 1.27 -13.66
CA GLN A 67 -8.61 0.28 -12.70
C GLN A 67 -7.93 0.43 -11.34
N SER A 68 -6.63 0.70 -11.35
CA SER A 68 -5.86 0.97 -10.13
C SER A 68 -5.35 2.39 -10.24
N MET A 69 -5.94 3.29 -9.45
CA MET A 69 -5.57 4.71 -9.43
C MET A 69 -5.11 5.09 -8.03
N THR A 70 -4.14 5.98 -7.98
CA THR A 70 -3.78 6.72 -6.79
C THR A 70 -3.90 8.22 -7.09
N HIS A 71 -3.30 9.07 -6.26
CA HIS A 71 -3.27 10.50 -6.44
C HIS A 71 -1.97 11.09 -5.89
N TYR A 72 -1.71 12.35 -6.21
CA TYR A 72 -0.80 13.20 -5.44
C TYR A 72 -1.54 14.47 -4.99
N ILE A 73 -1.03 15.13 -3.96
CA ILE A 73 -1.62 16.35 -3.43
C ILE A 73 -1.27 17.51 -4.37
N ILE A 74 -2.28 18.29 -4.78
CA ILE A 74 -2.05 19.52 -5.53
C ILE A 74 -1.59 20.58 -4.52
N ALA A 75 -0.32 20.98 -4.60
CA ALA A 75 0.24 22.02 -3.74
C ALA A 75 -0.57 23.33 -3.83
N GLY A 76 -0.96 23.88 -2.68
CA GLY A 76 -1.83 25.05 -2.60
C GLY A 76 -3.29 24.81 -3.05
N GLY A 77 -3.66 23.56 -3.30
CA GLY A 77 -5.02 23.17 -3.65
C GLY A 77 -5.97 23.15 -2.45
N PRO A 78 -7.29 22.95 -2.67
CA PRO A 78 -8.29 22.97 -1.60
C PRO A 78 -8.02 21.99 -0.45
N PHE A 79 -7.64 20.74 -0.76
CA PHE A 79 -7.25 19.76 0.25
C PHE A 79 -6.03 20.21 1.04
N ASP A 80 -4.98 20.68 0.34
CA ASP A 80 -3.71 21.04 0.95
C ASP A 80 -3.90 22.15 2.00
N MET A 81 -4.59 23.23 1.61
CA MET A 81 -4.92 24.35 2.50
C MET A 81 -5.81 23.95 3.67
N ALA A 82 -6.87 23.16 3.42
CA ALA A 82 -7.79 22.73 4.48
C ALA A 82 -7.11 21.77 5.46
N CYS A 83 -6.21 20.92 4.95
CA CYS A 83 -5.44 20.01 5.79
C CYS A 83 -4.41 20.78 6.62
N ASP A 84 -3.72 21.76 6.06
CA ASP A 84 -2.80 22.62 6.82
C ASP A 84 -3.53 23.37 7.93
N GLU A 85 -4.67 23.98 7.63
CA GLU A 85 -5.51 24.63 8.63
C GLU A 85 -5.91 23.66 9.76
N LEU A 86 -6.35 22.44 9.42
CA LEU A 86 -6.69 21.40 10.40
C LEU A 86 -5.49 21.03 11.29
N LEU A 87 -4.29 20.92 10.71
CA LEU A 87 -3.07 20.53 11.42
C LEU A 87 -2.54 21.64 12.34
N THR A 88 -2.81 22.92 12.04
CA THR A 88 -2.55 24.02 12.99
C THR A 88 -3.42 23.98 14.24
N GLY A 89 -4.54 23.24 14.19
CA GLY A 89 -5.45 23.07 15.32
C GLY A 89 -5.00 22.00 16.32
N HIS A 90 -5.95 21.55 17.15
CA HIS A 90 -5.74 20.47 18.13
C HIS A 90 -5.89 19.06 17.53
N PHE A 91 -6.10 18.94 16.22
CA PHE A 91 -6.26 17.63 15.60
C PHE A 91 -4.98 16.81 15.75
N ARG A 92 -5.12 15.56 16.18
CA ARG A 92 -4.03 14.61 16.33
C ARG A 92 -4.51 13.23 15.90
N LEU A 93 -3.66 12.51 15.18
CA LEU A 93 -3.85 11.09 14.91
C LEU A 93 -3.15 10.31 16.03
N SER A 94 -3.88 9.96 17.08
CA SER A 94 -3.30 9.47 18.34
C SER A 94 -3.13 7.95 18.42
N TRP A 95 -3.39 7.22 17.33
CA TRP A 95 -3.23 5.77 17.28
C TRP A 95 -2.57 5.38 15.96
N MET A 96 -1.73 4.36 16.02
CA MET A 96 -1.00 3.79 14.89
C MET A 96 -0.73 2.31 15.18
N ASP A 97 -0.50 1.53 14.13
CA ASP A 97 -0.04 0.16 14.33
C ASP A 97 1.43 0.13 14.76
N ARG A 98 1.76 -0.85 15.60
CA ARG A 98 3.13 -1.10 16.06
C ARG A 98 3.99 -1.77 14.98
N PHE A 99 3.39 -2.41 13.99
CA PHE A 99 4.09 -3.23 12.99
C PHE A 99 3.83 -2.70 11.56
N PRO A 100 4.57 -1.67 11.12
CA PRO A 100 4.44 -1.16 9.76
C PRO A 100 4.90 -2.22 8.74
N PRO A 101 4.45 -2.13 7.47
CA PRO A 101 4.75 -3.14 6.46
C PRO A 101 6.13 -2.97 5.82
N TYR A 102 6.76 -1.80 5.98
CA TYR A 102 8.11 -1.49 5.53
C TYR A 102 8.72 -0.36 6.35
N GLN A 103 10.03 -0.17 6.21
CA GLN A 103 10.76 0.98 6.74
C GLN A 103 10.71 2.13 5.73
N PRO A 104 10.23 3.34 6.09
CA PRO A 104 10.26 4.49 5.21
C PRO A 104 11.72 4.88 4.94
N LYS A 105 12.06 5.04 3.65
CA LYS A 105 13.41 5.41 3.22
C LYS A 105 13.50 6.95 3.06
N PRO A 106 14.60 7.59 3.50
CA PRO A 106 14.86 8.99 3.19
C PRO A 106 14.80 9.25 1.68
N GLY A 107 14.13 10.32 1.26
CA GLY A 107 13.98 10.66 -0.16
C GLY A 107 12.95 9.84 -0.97
N ALA A 108 12.33 8.80 -0.40
CA ALA A 108 11.18 8.17 -1.04
C ALA A 108 10.03 9.18 -1.10
N VAL A 109 9.48 9.43 -2.29
CA VAL A 109 8.26 10.23 -2.39
C VAL A 109 7.23 9.55 -1.50
N LEU A 110 6.74 10.28 -0.49
CA LEU A 110 5.58 9.88 0.32
C LEU A 110 4.32 10.00 -0.56
N SER A 111 4.39 9.42 -1.75
CA SER A 111 3.31 9.35 -2.69
C SER A 111 2.19 8.62 -1.96
N PRO A 112 0.93 9.01 -2.19
CA PRO A 112 -0.22 8.29 -1.70
C PRO A 112 -0.35 6.82 -2.14
N THR A 113 0.69 6.24 -2.76
CA THR A 113 0.87 4.85 -3.22
C THR A 113 0.56 3.75 -2.22
N GLY A 114 0.08 4.07 -1.02
CA GLY A 114 -0.76 3.15 -0.27
C GLY A 114 -2.02 2.85 -1.10
N LYS A 115 -1.95 1.83 -1.97
CA LYS A 115 -3.12 1.08 -2.44
C LYS A 115 -3.94 0.80 -1.16
N GLY A 116 -5.01 1.58 -0.96
CA GLY A 116 -5.84 1.55 0.25
C GLY A 116 -6.56 0.22 0.43
N TYR A 117 -6.44 -0.65 -0.57
CA TYR A 117 -6.83 -2.05 -0.60
C TYR A 117 -5.65 -2.88 -1.11
N ILE A 118 -5.16 -3.80 -0.29
CA ILE A 118 -4.64 -5.07 -0.82
C ILE A 118 -5.92 -5.81 -1.23
N ASP A 119 -6.26 -5.77 -2.52
CA ASP A 119 -7.18 -6.76 -3.05
C ASP A 119 -6.46 -8.10 -2.87
N ASP A 120 -7.10 -9.11 -2.29
CA ASP A 120 -6.53 -10.44 -2.04
C ASP A 120 -6.22 -11.21 -3.36
N GLU A 121 -6.12 -10.50 -4.49
CA GLU A 121 -5.69 -11.05 -5.77
C GLU A 121 -4.21 -10.74 -5.97
N GLU A 122 -3.43 -11.83 -6.03
CA GLU A 122 -2.00 -11.91 -6.31
C GLU A 122 -1.51 -10.86 -7.33
N ASP A 123 -1.07 -9.69 -6.83
CA ASP A 123 -0.36 -8.69 -7.63
C ASP A 123 1.14 -8.93 -7.48
N ASP A 124 1.64 -9.82 -8.34
CA ASP A 124 3.05 -10.20 -8.53
C ASP A 124 3.86 -9.08 -9.25
N SER A 125 3.43 -7.81 -9.15
CA SER A 125 4.16 -6.68 -9.73
C SER A 125 5.18 -6.13 -8.73
N GLU A 126 6.42 -6.57 -8.88
CA GLU A 126 7.58 -5.91 -8.29
C GLU A 126 7.71 -4.51 -8.90
N HIS A 127 7.04 -3.52 -8.31
CA HIS A 127 7.43 -2.12 -8.47
C HIS A 127 8.67 -1.90 -7.61
N GLU A 128 9.82 -2.31 -8.15
CA GLU A 128 11.09 -1.70 -7.80
C GLU A 128 10.92 -0.20 -8.09
N GLN A 129 10.83 0.61 -7.04
CA GLN A 129 10.92 2.05 -7.16
C GLN A 129 12.32 2.34 -7.70
N GLU A 130 12.42 2.63 -8.99
CA GLU A 130 13.61 3.22 -9.57
C GLU A 130 13.87 4.53 -8.83
N VAL A 131 14.97 4.56 -8.08
CA VAL A 131 15.43 5.78 -7.43
C VAL A 131 15.99 6.67 -8.53
N GLU A 132 15.27 7.72 -8.92
CA GLU A 132 15.84 8.76 -9.78
C GLU A 132 17.02 9.41 -9.04
N GLU A 133 18.24 9.13 -9.50
CA GLU A 133 19.45 9.80 -9.04
C GLU A 133 19.40 11.29 -9.42
N GLY A 134 19.40 12.18 -8.42
CA GLY A 134 19.59 13.61 -8.65
C GLY A 134 18.69 14.56 -7.84
N ARG A 135 17.87 14.07 -6.92
CA ARG A 135 17.10 14.91 -6.01
C ARG A 135 17.70 14.87 -4.60
N ASP A 136 17.92 16.04 -4.01
CA ASP A 136 18.40 16.17 -2.62
C ASP A 136 17.55 15.30 -1.68
N PRO A 137 18.15 14.58 -0.70
CA PRO A 137 17.39 13.77 0.24
C PRO A 137 16.39 14.66 0.96
N VAL A 138 15.10 14.45 0.72
CA VAL A 138 14.07 15.03 1.58
C VAL A 138 14.18 14.30 2.91
N GLU A 139 14.65 15.00 3.94
CA GLU A 139 14.69 14.48 5.30
C GLU A 139 13.31 13.94 5.67
N LEU A 140 13.27 12.79 6.37
CA LEU A 140 12.02 12.24 6.88
C LEU A 140 11.37 13.29 7.77
N ASP A 141 10.05 13.45 7.62
CA ASP A 141 9.27 14.38 8.43
C ASP A 141 9.50 14.09 9.93
N ASP A 142 9.74 15.12 10.74
CA ASP A 142 9.95 15.01 12.19
C ASP A 142 8.81 14.22 12.86
N GLU A 143 7.58 14.36 12.37
CA GLU A 143 6.42 13.60 12.88
C GLU A 143 6.57 12.09 12.64
N ILE A 144 7.08 11.70 11.47
CA ILE A 144 7.34 10.30 11.12
C ILE A 144 8.48 9.76 11.99
N ILE A 145 9.55 10.53 12.17
CA ILE A 145 10.69 10.14 13.01
C ILE A 145 10.24 9.89 14.45
N GLU A 146 9.41 10.77 15.02
CA GLU A 146 8.88 10.60 16.37
C GLU A 146 7.97 9.37 16.47
N ALA A 147 7.05 9.18 15.51
CA ALA A 147 6.16 8.02 15.46
C ALA A 147 6.95 6.70 15.35
N MET A 148 8.02 6.68 14.54
CA MET A 148 8.85 5.50 14.33
C MET A 148 9.59 5.02 15.58
N ARG A 149 9.78 5.88 16.61
CA ARG A 149 10.37 5.45 17.89
C ARG A 149 9.53 4.43 18.64
N PHE A 150 8.23 4.36 18.34
CA PHE A 150 7.28 3.49 19.03
C PHE A 150 6.88 2.25 18.23
N VAL A 151 7.40 2.08 17.01
CA VAL A 151 7.06 0.96 16.12
C VAL A 151 8.21 -0.03 15.97
N THR A 152 7.88 -1.25 15.58
CA THR A 152 8.80 -2.35 15.32
C THR A 152 8.74 -2.67 13.83
N PRO A 153 9.59 -2.04 13.00
CA PRO A 153 9.55 -2.29 11.57
C PRO A 153 10.08 -3.69 11.20
N PRO A 154 9.75 -4.20 10.01
CA PRO A 154 10.30 -5.44 9.51
C PRO A 154 11.83 -5.32 9.34
N PRO A 155 12.56 -6.45 9.41
CA PRO A 155 13.99 -6.48 9.14
C PRO A 155 14.29 -6.08 7.69
N GLU A 156 15.44 -5.45 7.45
CA GLU A 156 15.88 -5.00 6.11
C GLU A 156 16.20 -6.16 5.16
N ALA A 157 16.54 -7.33 5.69
CA ALA A 157 16.80 -8.52 4.88
C ALA A 157 15.50 -9.00 4.21
N PRO A 158 15.53 -9.44 2.95
CA PRO A 158 14.34 -9.91 2.24
C PRO A 158 13.74 -11.10 2.97
N VAL A 159 12.63 -10.86 3.67
CA VAL A 159 11.78 -11.92 4.22
C VAL A 159 10.98 -12.46 3.05
N ASN A 160 11.03 -13.78 2.83
CA ASN A 160 10.26 -14.45 1.77
C ASN A 160 8.78 -14.00 1.84
N LYS A 161 8.37 -13.18 0.86
CA LYS A 161 7.12 -12.39 0.88
C LYS A 161 5.87 -13.25 1.06
N THR A 162 5.92 -14.50 0.60
CA THR A 162 4.77 -15.40 0.67
C THR A 162 4.55 -15.97 2.08
N ASN A 163 5.54 -15.85 2.98
CA ASN A 163 5.61 -16.59 4.25
C ASN A 163 5.33 -18.09 4.07
N ARG A 164 5.54 -18.61 2.86
CA ARG A 164 5.19 -19.97 2.44
C ARG A 164 6.35 -20.58 1.68
N GLU A 165 6.66 -21.82 1.99
CA GLU A 165 7.55 -22.66 1.19
C GLU A 165 6.73 -23.62 0.34
N LYS A 166 7.25 -23.95 -0.84
CA LYS A 166 6.68 -24.99 -1.69
C LYS A 166 7.24 -26.35 -1.26
N TYR A 167 6.34 -27.23 -0.84
CA TYR A 167 6.58 -28.61 -0.50
C TYR A 167 6.09 -29.49 -1.65
N SER A 168 6.92 -30.43 -2.11
CA SER A 168 6.58 -31.33 -3.21
C SER A 168 6.72 -32.78 -2.78
N CYS A 169 5.72 -33.60 -3.11
CA CYS A 169 5.84 -35.04 -2.89
C CYS A 169 6.82 -35.64 -3.92
N PRO A 170 7.81 -36.44 -3.50
CA PRO A 170 8.77 -37.05 -4.43
C PRO A 170 8.16 -38.17 -5.29
N VAL A 171 6.97 -38.66 -4.94
CA VAL A 171 6.32 -39.79 -5.63
C VAL A 171 5.28 -39.33 -6.63
N CYS A 172 4.30 -38.54 -6.20
CA CYS A 172 3.19 -38.10 -7.04
C CYS A 172 3.31 -36.65 -7.53
N HIS A 173 4.37 -35.95 -7.11
CA HIS A 173 4.67 -34.58 -7.50
C HIS A 173 3.58 -33.55 -7.16
N ILE A 174 2.66 -33.88 -6.25
CA ILE A 174 1.71 -32.91 -5.69
C ILE A 174 2.48 -31.80 -4.95
N ASN A 175 2.05 -30.57 -5.16
CA ASN A 175 2.64 -29.38 -4.54
C ASN A 175 1.72 -28.86 -3.44
N LEU A 176 2.32 -28.38 -2.35
CA LEU A 176 1.65 -27.77 -1.21
C LEU A 176 2.43 -26.53 -0.79
N TRP A 177 1.75 -25.43 -0.52
CA TRP A 177 2.36 -24.19 -0.02
C TRP A 177 1.98 -24.03 1.45
N GLY A 178 2.97 -23.90 2.34
CA GLY A 178 2.73 -23.83 3.78
C GLY A 178 3.83 -23.08 4.51
N LYS A 179 3.60 -22.79 5.80
CA LYS A 179 4.58 -22.06 6.63
C LYS A 179 5.95 -22.77 6.61
N PRO A 180 7.07 -22.03 6.52
CA PRO A 180 8.41 -22.62 6.59
C PRO A 180 8.60 -23.56 7.79
N GLY A 181 9.26 -24.69 7.55
CA GLY A 181 9.62 -25.67 8.59
C GLY A 181 8.51 -26.62 9.05
N ILE A 182 7.35 -26.65 8.38
CA ILE A 182 6.31 -27.65 8.69
C ILE A 182 6.69 -29.03 8.13
N VAL A 183 6.28 -30.08 8.84
CA VAL A 183 6.44 -31.47 8.38
C VAL A 183 5.13 -31.94 7.77
N VAL A 184 5.15 -32.30 6.48
CA VAL A 184 3.97 -32.72 5.73
C VAL A 184 4.20 -34.07 5.08
N TYR A 185 3.21 -34.96 5.18
CA TYR A 185 3.22 -36.28 4.56
C TYR A 185 2.13 -36.39 3.49
N CYS A 186 2.44 -37.04 2.37
CA CYS A 186 1.50 -37.23 1.27
C CYS A 186 0.46 -38.32 1.62
N GLY A 187 -0.83 -37.97 1.50
CA GLY A 187 -1.94 -38.89 1.75
C GLY A 187 -2.30 -39.83 0.60
N GLY A 188 -1.59 -39.78 -0.53
CA GLY A 188 -1.85 -40.66 -1.67
C GLY A 188 -1.52 -42.11 -1.35
N GLU A 189 -2.42 -43.05 -1.65
CA GLU A 189 -2.24 -44.48 -1.37
C GLU A 189 -0.95 -45.04 -1.99
N HIS A 190 -0.61 -44.60 -3.21
CA HIS A 190 0.62 -44.98 -3.92
C HIS A 190 1.88 -44.27 -3.43
N CYS A 191 1.75 -43.32 -2.50
CA CYS A 191 2.87 -42.53 -1.98
C CYS A 191 3.38 -43.03 -0.63
N ASN A 192 2.71 -44.00 0.00
CA ASN A 192 3.10 -44.61 1.27
C ASN A 192 3.53 -43.58 2.35
N LYS A 193 2.75 -42.50 2.52
CA LYS A 193 3.09 -41.39 3.43
C LYS A 193 4.49 -40.81 3.18
N ALA A 194 4.88 -40.61 1.92
CA ALA A 194 6.12 -39.92 1.58
C ALA A 194 6.13 -38.51 2.19
N ALA A 195 7.21 -38.16 2.89
CA ALA A 195 7.44 -36.81 3.35
C ALA A 195 7.61 -35.87 2.15
N LEU A 196 6.90 -34.75 2.14
CA LEU A 196 7.10 -33.74 1.12
C LEU A 196 8.42 -33.01 1.39
N VAL A 197 9.14 -32.68 0.32
CA VAL A 197 10.43 -31.99 0.38
C VAL A 197 10.28 -30.55 -0.10
N VAL A 198 11.03 -29.63 0.51
CA VAL A 198 11.10 -28.25 0.04
C VAL A 198 11.99 -28.22 -1.21
N LEU A 199 11.42 -27.82 -2.35
CA LEU A 199 12.20 -27.55 -3.54
C LEU A 199 12.73 -26.12 -3.44
N LYS A 200 14.06 -25.99 -3.38
CA LYS A 200 14.76 -24.71 -3.48
C LYS A 200 14.93 -24.31 -4.93
#